data_AF-A0A929NSI0-F1
#
_entry.id   AF-A0A929NSI0-F1
#
_cell.length_a   1.000
_cell.length_b   1.000
_cell.length_c   1.000
_cell.angle_alpha   90.00
_cell.angle_beta   90.00
_cell.angle_gamma   90.00
#
_symmetry.space_group_name_H-M   'P 1'
#
loop_
_entity.id
_entity.type
_entity.pdbx_description
1 polymer ?
#
loop_
_entity_poly.entity_id
_entity_poly.type
_entity_poly.pdbx_seq_one_letter_code
_entity_poly.pdbx_strand_id
1 'polypeptide(L)'
;MARNLYIGIDVGSTTAKCVVVEPSTLDLLWTRYQRHETHQAEVVAEMLADIEQAFPDREHTDIRTFITGSGAGPIAAQLGSRFVQEVNAVSIAVERLHP
;
A
#
# COMPACT_ATOMS: atom_id res chain seq x y z
N MET A 1 15.59 13.03 -6.79
CA MET A 1 14.85 11.88 -6.25
C MET A 1 13.94 12.43 -5.18
N ALA A 2 12.64 12.16 -5.27
CA ALA A 2 11.72 12.62 -4.25
C ALA A 2 12.06 12.01 -2.89
N ARG A 3 11.91 12.80 -1.84
CA ARG A 3 12.31 12.38 -0.50
C ARG A 3 11.31 11.41 0.12
N ASN A 4 10.02 11.64 -0.11
CA ASN A 4 8.93 10.93 0.56
C ASN A 4 8.30 9.89 -0.36
N LEU A 5 7.80 8.80 0.21
CA LEU A 5 7.07 7.75 -0.49
C LEU A 5 5.74 7.47 0.20
N TYR A 6 4.70 7.21 -0.59
CA TYR A 6 3.45 6.65 -0.07
C TYR A 6 3.34 5.19 -0.43
N ILE A 7 2.97 4.35 0.54
CA ILE A 7 2.63 2.95 0.34
C ILE A 7 1.12 2.81 0.45
N GLY A 8 0.48 2.28 -0.59
CA GLY A 8 -0.94 1.93 -0.58
C GLY A 8 -1.11 0.42 -0.57
N ILE A 9 -1.88 -0.11 0.37
CA ILE A 9 -2.13 -1.55 0.53
C ILE A 9 -3.63 -1.82 0.45
N ASP A 10 -4.06 -2.71 -0.44
CA ASP A 10 -5.44 -3.21 -0.51
C ASP A 10 -5.45 -4.70 -0.16
N VAL A 11 -5.97 -5.01 1.03
CA VAL A 11 -6.10 -6.39 1.52
C VAL A 11 -7.56 -6.84 1.38
N GLY A 12 -7.85 -7.57 0.32
CA GLY A 12 -9.15 -8.18 0.08
C GLY A 12 -9.31 -9.55 0.76
N SER A 13 -10.43 -10.22 0.46
CA SER A 13 -10.73 -11.58 0.96
C SER A 13 -9.93 -12.69 0.30
N THR A 14 -9.36 -12.42 -0.89
CA THR A 14 -8.61 -13.41 -1.70
C THR A 14 -7.20 -12.95 -2.06
N THR A 15 -6.97 -11.64 -2.13
CA THR A 15 -5.73 -11.05 -2.68
C THR A 15 -5.27 -9.87 -1.85
N ALA A 16 -3.96 -9.67 -1.78
CA ALA A 16 -3.36 -8.42 -1.37
C ALA A 16 -2.78 -7.71 -2.61
N LYS A 17 -2.92 -6.39 -2.66
CA LYS A 17 -2.17 -5.52 -3.58
C LYS A 17 -1.39 -4.51 -2.76
N CYS A 18 -0.23 -4.14 -3.26
CA CYS A 18 0.59 -3.10 -2.67
C CYS A 18 1.23 -2.24 -3.76
N VAL A 19 1.29 -0.93 -3.55
CA VAL A 19 1.88 0.04 -4.46
C VAL A 19 2.76 1.02 -3.69
N VAL A 20 3.85 1.46 -4.33
CA VAL A 20 4.65 2.61 -3.89
C VAL A 20 4.43 3.73 -4.89
N VAL A 21 4.05 4.89 -4.36
CA VAL A 21 3.68 6.06 -5.15
C VAL A 21 4.55 7.24 -4.75
N GLU A 22 5.00 7.98 -5.75
CA GLU A 22 5.61 9.28 -5.56
C GLU A 22 4.54 10.33 -5.17
N PRO A 23 4.57 10.94 -3.98
CA PRO A 23 3.48 11.80 -3.52
C PRO A 23 3.22 13.04 -4.37
N SER A 24 4.25 13.55 -5.04
CA SER A 24 4.18 14.80 -5.81
C SER A 24 3.62 14.60 -7.22
N THR A 25 4.05 13.53 -7.91
CA THR A 25 3.66 13.23 -9.29
C THR A 25 2.57 12.19 -9.40
N LEU A 26 2.37 11.40 -8.34
CA LEU A 26 1.54 10.19 -8.31
C LEU A 26 2.05 9.06 -9.21
N ASP A 27 3.33 9.10 -9.59
CA ASP A 27 3.93 8.01 -10.36
C ASP A 27 3.98 6.72 -9.53
N LEU A 28 3.61 5.61 -10.16
CA LEU A 28 3.78 4.28 -9.60
C LEU A 28 5.24 3.86 -9.73
N LEU A 29 5.93 3.80 -8.59
CA LEU A 29 7.34 3.42 -8.52
C LEU A 29 7.53 1.91 -8.33
N TRP A 30 6.54 1.26 -7.71
CA TRP A 30 6.54 -0.18 -7.47
C TRP A 30 5.10 -0.67 -7.32
N THR A 31 4.82 -1.88 -7.79
CA THR A 31 3.51 -2.53 -7.63
C THR A 31 3.66 -4.03 -7.43
N ARG A 32 2.79 -4.64 -6.63
CA ARG A 32 2.64 -6.10 -6.53
C ARG A 32 1.19 -6.46 -6.28
N TYR A 33 0.76 -7.56 -6.90
CA TYR A 33 -0.54 -8.19 -6.73
C TYR A 33 -0.30 -9.67 -6.43
N GLN A 34 -0.94 -10.20 -5.38
CA GLN A 34 -0.79 -11.60 -5.01
C GLN A 34 -2.04 -12.17 -4.35
N ARG A 35 -2.36 -13.42 -4.69
CA ARG A 35 -3.33 -14.21 -3.91
C ARG A 35 -2.70 -14.55 -2.57
N HIS A 36 -3.39 -14.23 -1.48
CA HIS A 36 -2.83 -14.47 -0.15
C HIS A 36 -3.10 -15.89 0.36
N GLU A 37 -4.02 -16.64 -0.24
CA GLU A 37 -4.31 -18.04 0.13
C GLU A 37 -4.51 -18.23 1.64
N THR A 38 -5.35 -17.40 2.26
CA THR A 38 -5.58 -17.31 3.73
C THR A 38 -4.42 -16.80 4.60
N HIS A 39 -3.30 -16.39 4.01
CA HIS A 39 -2.11 -15.84 4.68
C HIS A 39 -1.97 -14.33 4.42
N GLN A 40 -2.96 -13.51 4.81
CA GLN A 40 -2.97 -12.08 4.48
C GLN A 40 -1.77 -11.32 5.08
N ALA A 41 -1.46 -11.58 6.36
CA ALA A 41 -0.42 -10.84 7.07
C ALA A 41 0.97 -11.19 6.54
N GLU A 42 1.22 -12.46 6.24
CA GLU A 42 2.47 -12.96 5.69
C GLU A 42 2.73 -12.36 4.30
N VAL A 43 1.74 -12.38 3.41
CA VAL A 43 1.89 -11.79 2.07
C VAL A 43 2.11 -10.28 2.14
N VAL A 44 1.44 -9.57 3.05
CA VAL A 44 1.70 -8.13 3.23
C VAL A 44 3.10 -7.89 3.78
N ALA A 45 3.58 -8.70 4.72
CA ALA A 45 4.93 -8.60 5.26
C ALA A 45 6.00 -8.85 4.17
N GLU A 46 5.79 -9.86 3.31
CA GLU A 46 6.64 -10.10 2.15
C GLU A 46 6.66 -8.90 1.19
N MET A 47 5.50 -8.31 0.89
CA MET A 47 5.41 -7.12 0.03
C MET A 47 6.17 -5.93 0.62
N LEU A 48 6.11 -5.74 1.94
CA LEU A 48 6.82 -4.66 2.63
C LEU A 48 8.34 -4.90 2.63
N ALA A 49 8.78 -6.15 2.81
CA ALA A 49 10.19 -6.52 2.71
C ALA A 49 10.74 -6.29 1.29
N ASP A 50 9.97 -6.61 0.25
CA ASP A 50 10.35 -6.31 -1.14
C ASP A 50 10.48 -4.80 -1.37
N ILE A 51 9.58 -4.00 -0.79
CA ILE A 51 9.63 -2.53 -0.88
C ILE A 51 10.88 -2.00 -0.17
N GLU A 52 11.20 -2.49 1.04
CA GLU A 52 12.41 -2.08 1.75
C GLU A 52 13.68 -2.36 0.94
N GLN A 53 13.74 -3.52 0.28
CA GLN A 53 14.86 -3.88 -0.61
C GLN A 53 14.91 -3.04 -1.89
N ALA A 54 13.75 -2.68 -2.45
CA ALA A 54 13.67 -1.85 -3.66
C ALA A 54 14.04 -0.38 -3.41
N PHE A 55 13.92 0.09 -2.16
CA PHE A 55 14.17 1.47 -1.75
C PHE A 55 15.10 1.54 -0.53
N PRO A 56 16.34 1.03 -0.60
CA PRO A 56 17.24 0.85 0.55
C PRO A 56 17.71 2.17 1.17
N ASP A 57 17.68 3.27 0.41
CA ASP A 57 18.12 4.60 0.86
C ASP A 57 16.99 5.42 1.53
N ARG A 58 15.87 4.78 1.91
CA ARG A 58 14.71 5.47 2.49
C ARG A 58 14.62 5.21 3.98
N GLU A 59 14.55 6.30 4.74
CA GLU A 59 14.24 6.22 6.16
C GLU A 59 12.73 5.99 6.36
N HIS A 60 12.35 5.32 7.45
CA HIS A 60 10.94 5.13 7.81
C HIS A 60 10.16 6.46 7.94
N THR A 61 10.84 7.55 8.32
CA THR A 61 10.26 8.90 8.46
C THR A 61 9.81 9.50 7.13
N ASP A 62 10.38 9.02 6.02
CA ASP A 62 10.05 9.44 4.67
C ASP A 62 8.86 8.64 4.08
N ILE A 63 8.40 7.59 4.77
CA ILE A 63 7.37 6.66 4.28
C ILE A 63 6.06 6.88 5.03
N ARG A 64 4.95 6.95 4.28
CA ARG A 64 3.60 6.89 4.86
C ARG A 64 2.82 5.74 4.27
N THR A 65 2.23 4.91 5.14
CA THR A 65 1.48 3.73 4.74
C THR A 65 -0.02 3.93 4.96
N PHE A 66 -0.78 3.64 3.92
CA PHE A 66 -2.24 3.65 3.91
C PHE A 66 -2.74 2.26 3.55
N ILE A 67 -3.81 1.83 4.19
CA ILE A 67 -4.37 0.48 3.99
C ILE A 67 -5.88 0.53 3.82
N THR A 68 -6.41 -0.32 2.96
CA THR A 68 -7.85 -0.50 2.72
C THR A 68 -8.18 -1.98 2.48
N GLY A 69 -9.45 -2.28 2.25
CA GLY A 69 -9.95 -3.62 1.97
C GLY A 69 -10.47 -4.36 3.20
N SER A 70 -11.27 -5.41 2.97
CA SER A 70 -11.96 -6.18 4.01
C SER A 70 -11.01 -6.88 5.00
N GLY A 71 -9.80 -7.22 4.57
CA GLY A 71 -8.78 -7.88 5.39
C GLY A 71 -7.83 -6.93 6.12
N ALA A 72 -8.02 -5.61 5.98
CA ALA A 72 -7.09 -4.62 6.52
C ALA A 72 -7.07 -4.54 8.05
N GLY A 73 -8.22 -4.73 8.71
CA GLY A 73 -8.40 -4.42 10.14
C GLY A 73 -7.32 -5.00 11.06
N PRO A 74 -7.06 -6.32 11.03
CA PRO A 74 -6.04 -6.96 11.87
C PRO A 74 -4.60 -6.51 11.57
N ILE A 75 -4.33 -6.08 10.34
CA ILE A 75 -2.99 -5.74 9.84
C ILE A 75 -2.69 -4.24 10.09
N ALA A 76 -3.70 -3.39 9.93
CA ALA A 76 -3.55 -1.94 9.93
C ALA A 76 -2.88 -1.41 11.21
N ALA A 77 -3.30 -1.96 12.37
CA ALA A 77 -2.79 -1.58 13.68
C ALA A 77 -1.32 -1.97 13.87
N GLN A 78 -0.91 -3.15 13.39
CA GLN A 78 0.47 -3.62 13.51
C GLN A 78 1.43 -2.79 12.66
N LEU A 79 0.97 -2.31 11.51
CA LEU A 79 1.76 -1.47 10.60
C LEU A 79 1.79 0.01 10.99
N GLY A 80 1.01 0.44 12.01
CA GLY A 80 0.80 1.86 12.30
C GLY A 80 0.18 2.64 11.12
N SER A 81 -0.40 1.92 10.16
CA SER A 81 -0.92 2.47 8.91
C SER A 81 -2.25 3.21 9.12
N ARG A 82 -2.57 4.12 8.20
CA ARG A 82 -3.86 4.81 8.20
C ARG A 82 -4.87 4.03 7.36
N PHE A 83 -5.97 3.61 7.99
CA PHE A 83 -7.07 2.99 7.27
C PHE A 83 -7.82 4.01 6.42
N VAL A 84 -8.07 3.67 5.15
CA VAL A 84 -8.91 4.42 4.21
C VAL A 84 -10.06 3.53 3.80
N GLN A 85 -11.29 4.03 3.81
CA GLN A 85 -12.44 3.23 3.41
C GLN A 85 -12.40 2.94 1.90
N GLU A 86 -12.66 1.69 1.52
CA GLU A 86 -12.43 1.16 0.17
C GLU A 86 -13.22 1.89 -0.93
N VAL A 87 -14.50 2.17 -0.67
CA VAL A 87 -15.36 2.90 -1.62
C VAL A 87 -14.83 4.32 -1.82
N ASN A 88 -14.46 5.01 -0.75
CA ASN A 88 -13.85 6.34 -0.85
C ASN A 88 -12.51 6.30 -1.60
N ALA A 89 -11.65 5.31 -1.32
CA ALA A 89 -10.37 5.16 -2.00
C ALA A 89 -10.55 4.98 -3.52
N VAL A 90 -11.49 4.12 -3.93
CA VAL A 90 -11.81 3.90 -5.35
C VAL A 90 -12.39 5.16 -5.98
N SER A 91 -13.37 5.82 -5.34
CA SER A 91 -13.99 7.04 -5.89
C SER A 91 -12.95 8.12 -6.14
N ILE A 92 -12.08 8.39 -5.16
CA ILE A 92 -11.02 9.40 -5.28
C ILE A 92 -10.01 9.03 -6.38
N ALA A 93 -9.63 7.75 -6.46
CA ALA A 93 -8.69 7.29 -7.48
C ALA A 93 -9.28 7.43 -8.90
N VAL A 94 -10.56 7.08 -9.09
CA VAL A 94 -11.25 7.21 -10.38
C VAL A 94 -11.38 8.67 -10.79
N GLU A 95 -11.85 9.55 -9.89
CA GLU A 95 -11.97 10.99 -10.16
C GLU A 95 -10.63 11.63 -10.58
N ARG A 96 -9.51 11.11 -10.07
CA ARG A 96 -8.19 11.67 -10.34
C ARG A 96 -7.51 11.09 -11.58
N LEU A 97 -7.70 9.80 -11.85
CA LEU A 97 -7.07 9.10 -12.98
C LEU A 97 -7.91 9.16 -14.26
N HIS A 98 -9.22 9.40 -14.13
CA HIS A 98 -10.19 9.47 -15.22
C HIS A 98 -11.17 10.64 -15.03
N PRO A 99 -10.71 11.89 -15.17
CA PRO A 99 -11.51 13.10 -14.91
C PRO A 99 -12.58 13.38 -15.98
#